data_AF-A0A655E233-F1
#
_entry.id   AF-A0A655E233-F1
#
_cell.length_a   1.000
_cell.length_b   1.000
_cell.length_c   1.000
_cell.angle_alpha   90.00
_cell.angle_beta   90.00
_cell.angle_gamma   90.00
#
_symmetry.space_group_name_H-M   'P 1'
#
loop_
_entity.id
_entity.type
_entity.pdbx_description
1 polymer ?
#
loop_
_entity_poly.entity_id
_entity_poly.type
_entity_poly.pdbx_seq_one_letter_code
_entity_poly.pdbx_strand_id
1 'polypeptide(L)'
;MSIRTSGLLGEQYLALNVGFEDPELGTSILKDGSTIQDTKSAMVLEDMIGQFLYNSKGDDNKNSGDAPAATEGHTEATTPAGETK
;
A
#
# COMPACT_ATOMS: atom_id res chain seq x y z
N MET A 1 7.91 -9.69 11.13
CA MET A 1 8.50 -8.40 11.56
C MET A 1 7.68 -7.25 11.02
N SER A 2 7.46 -6.21 11.79
CA SER A 2 6.70 -5.02 11.35
C SER A 2 7.35 -3.75 11.90
N ILE A 3 7.23 -2.67 11.15
CA ILE A 3 7.64 -1.34 11.62
C ILE A 3 6.41 -0.68 12.26
N ARG A 4 6.54 -0.20 13.50
CA ARG A 4 5.45 0.39 14.28
C ARG A 4 5.85 1.75 14.84
N THR A 5 4.87 2.57 15.17
CA THR A 5 5.06 3.87 15.83
C THR A 5 4.45 3.81 17.23
N SER A 6 5.12 4.42 18.21
CA SER A 6 4.61 4.54 19.57
C SER A 6 3.42 5.53 19.60
N GLY A 7 2.22 5.00 19.40
CA GLY A 7 1.03 5.84 19.22
C GLY A 7 1.09 6.64 17.91
N LEU A 8 0.39 7.78 17.87
CA LEU A 8 0.29 8.59 16.65
C LEU A 8 1.56 9.44 16.37
N LEU A 9 2.23 9.91 17.43
CA LEU A 9 3.29 10.93 17.34
C LEU A 9 4.62 10.51 17.97
N GLY A 10 4.73 9.26 18.44
CA GLY A 10 5.94 8.77 19.07
C GLY A 10 6.99 8.31 18.06
N GLU A 11 8.04 7.68 18.59
CA GLU A 11 9.13 7.13 17.79
C GLU A 11 8.74 5.85 17.04
N GLN A 12 9.53 5.52 16.02
CA GLN A 12 9.38 4.30 15.23
C GLN A 12 10.26 3.18 15.78
N TYR A 13 9.72 1.97 15.83
CA TYR A 13 10.41 0.79 16.32
C TYR A 13 10.08 -0.45 15.50
N LEU A 14 10.95 -1.46 15.61
CA LEU A 14 10.74 -2.78 15.02
C LEU A 14 10.01 -3.69 16.01
N ALA A 15 8.88 -4.24 15.58
CA ALA A 15 8.14 -5.26 16.30
C ALA A 15 8.40 -6.64 15.67
N LEU A 16 8.89 -7.57 16.47
CA LEU A 16 9.03 -8.97 16.09
C LEU A 16 7.97 -9.80 16.79
N ASN A 17 7.18 -10.54 16.01
CA ASN A 17 6.30 -11.57 16.55
C ASN A 17 7.03 -12.89 16.43
N VAL A 18 7.17 -13.61 17.54
CA VAL A 18 7.79 -14.92 17.56
C VAL A 18 6.73 -15.96 17.18
N GLY A 19 7.04 -16.78 16.18
CA GLY A 19 6.21 -17.89 15.76
C GLY A 19 6.45 -19.15 16.60
N PHE A 20 6.01 -20.30 16.08
CA PHE A 20 6.35 -21.60 16.66
C PHE A 20 7.66 -22.14 16.05
N GLU A 21 8.33 -23.01 16.80
CA GLU A 21 9.45 -23.81 16.32
C GLU A 21 8.98 -25.25 16.12
N ASP A 22 9.00 -25.67 14.87
CA ASP A 22 8.72 -27.01 14.40
C ASP A 22 9.58 -27.30 13.15
N PRO A 23 10.61 -28.16 13.28
CA PRO A 23 11.46 -28.57 12.16
C PRO A 23 10.71 -29.32 11.05
N GLU A 24 9.64 -30.06 11.38
CA GLU A 24 8.85 -30.81 10.39
C GLU A 24 8.01 -29.87 9.51
N LEU A 25 7.66 -28.70 10.05
CA LEU A 25 6.98 -27.61 9.33
C LEU A 25 7.95 -26.62 8.66
N GLY A 26 9.25 -26.95 8.62
CA GLY A 26 10.26 -26.16 7.91
C GLY A 26 10.67 -24.86 8.63
N THR A 27 10.37 -24.73 9.91
CA THR A 27 10.85 -23.60 10.71
C THR A 27 12.21 -23.92 11.33
N SER A 28 13.07 -22.91 11.48
CA SER A 28 14.42 -23.09 12.01
C SER A 28 14.83 -21.89 12.85
N ILE A 29 15.71 -22.13 13.82
CA ILE A 29 16.29 -21.07 14.65
C ILE A 29 17.15 -20.14 13.79
N LEU A 30 16.95 -18.84 13.95
CA LEU A 30 17.72 -17.81 13.28
C LEU A 30 19.19 -17.90 13.68
N LYS A 31 20.06 -17.93 12.67
CA LYS A 31 21.51 -17.88 12.85
C LYS A 31 22.02 -16.46 12.60
N ASP A 32 23.22 -16.17 13.06
CA ASP A 32 23.87 -14.91 12.76
C ASP A 32 23.96 -14.67 11.24
N GLY A 33 23.73 -13.42 10.81
CA GLY A 33 23.66 -13.04 9.40
C GLY A 33 22.43 -13.56 8.63
N SER A 34 21.48 -14.24 9.27
CA SER A 34 20.26 -14.69 8.62
C SER A 34 19.29 -13.53 8.34
N THR A 35 18.42 -13.72 7.36
CA THR A 35 17.41 -12.73 6.95
C THR A 35 16.00 -13.17 7.33
N ILE A 36 15.18 -12.24 7.82
CA ILE A 36 13.76 -12.49 8.12
C ILE A 36 12.93 -12.25 6.86
N GLN A 37 12.13 -13.25 6.46
CA GLN A 37 11.31 -13.19 5.24
C GLN A 37 9.89 -12.66 5.48
N ASP A 38 9.22 -13.06 6.59
CA ASP A 38 7.91 -12.51 6.95
C ASP A 38 8.08 -11.11 7.55
N THR A 39 8.08 -10.11 6.67
CA THR A 39 8.13 -8.70 7.02
C THR A 39 6.87 -8.00 6.52
N LYS A 40 6.41 -6.99 7.25
CA LYS A 40 5.24 -6.17 6.90
C LYS A 40 5.66 -4.72 6.88
N SER A 41 5.39 -4.06 5.77
CA SER A 41 5.66 -2.64 5.56
C SER A 41 4.90 -1.77 6.57
N ALA A 42 5.46 -0.61 6.89
CA ALA A 42 4.70 0.42 7.60
C ALA A 42 3.54 0.90 6.73
N MET A 43 2.41 1.19 7.37
CA MET A 43 1.28 1.83 6.69
C MET A 43 1.50 3.35 6.62
N VAL A 44 1.13 3.95 5.49
CA VAL A 44 1.15 5.40 5.27
C VAL A 44 -0.25 5.93 5.56
N LEU A 45 -0.36 6.98 6.37
CA LEU A 45 -1.64 7.48 6.86
C LEU A 45 -2.54 7.97 5.72
N GLU A 46 -1.93 8.64 4.74
CA GLU A 46 -2.57 9.16 3.54
C GLU A 46 -3.23 8.03 2.72
N ASP A 47 -2.51 6.92 2.54
CA ASP A 47 -3.03 5.74 1.82
C ASP A 47 -4.21 5.12 2.57
N MET A 48 -4.14 5.05 3.92
CA MET A 48 -5.24 4.53 4.74
C MET A 48 -6.49 5.42 4.64
N ILE A 49 -6.33 6.74 4.68
CA ILE A 49 -7.44 7.69 4.53
C ILE A 49 -8.03 7.61 3.12
N GLY A 50 -7.18 7.53 2.09
CA GLY A 50 -7.61 7.37 0.70
C GLY A 50 -8.44 6.09 0.49
N GLN A 51 -7.95 4.95 0.99
CA GLN A 51 -8.67 3.68 0.93
C GLN A 51 -9.98 3.72 1.73
N PHE A 52 -9.99 4.35 2.90
CA PHE A 52 -11.20 4.53 3.70
C PHE A 52 -12.27 5.33 2.94
N LEU A 53 -11.93 6.51 2.42
CA LEU A 53 -12.86 7.38 1.71
C LEU A 53 -13.40 6.74 0.41
N TYR A 54 -12.58 5.93 -0.28
CA TYR A 54 -13.03 5.19 -1.46
C TYR A 54 -14.00 4.07 -1.08
N ASN A 55 -13.66 3.26 -0.07
CA ASN A 55 -14.49 2.15 0.38
C ASN A 55 -15.82 2.63 0.97
N SER A 56 -15.84 3.77 1.67
CA SER A 56 -17.08 4.36 2.22
C SER A 56 -18.04 4.89 1.16
N LYS A 57 -17.57 5.20 -0.06
CA LYS A 57 -18.45 5.64 -1.17
C LYS A 57 -19.09 4.48 -1.92
N GLY A 58 -18.61 3.25 -1.74
CA GLY A 58 -19.09 2.06 -2.44
C GLY A 58 -20.43 1.52 -1.94
N ASP A 59 -20.83 1.85 -0.71
CA ASP A 59 -22.04 1.29 -0.08
C ASP A 59 -23.30 2.18 -0.20
N ASP A 60 -23.16 3.44 -0.62
CA ASP A 60 -24.28 4.42 -0.57
C ASP A 60 -24.90 4.82 -1.93
N ASN A 61 -24.47 4.27 -3.07
CA ASN A 61 -24.94 4.73 -4.40
C ASN A 61 -25.68 3.66 -5.23
N LYS A 62 -26.87 3.27 -4.76
CA LYS A 62 -27.94 2.70 -5.61
C LYS A 62 -29.16 3.61 -5.72
N ASN A 63 -28.99 4.93 -5.64
CA ASN A 63 -29.98 5.86 -6.17
C ASN A 63 -29.39 7.26 -6.32
N SER A 64 -28.89 7.57 -7.51
CA SER A 64 -29.01 8.91 -8.11
C SER A 64 -28.50 8.78 -9.54
N GLY A 65 -29.42 8.83 -10.48
CA GLY A 65 -29.07 9.04 -11.87
C GLY A 65 -28.42 10.40 -12.01
N ASP A 66 -27.26 10.43 -12.63
CA ASP A 66 -26.92 11.51 -13.54
C ASP A 66 -26.08 10.95 -14.68
N ALA A 67 -26.50 11.29 -15.89
CA ALA A 67 -25.89 10.88 -17.15
C ALA A 67 -24.54 11.62 -17.35
N PRO A 68 -23.61 11.08 -18.15
CA PRO A 68 -22.28 11.67 -18.26
C PRO A 68 -22.34 12.99 -19.02
N ALA A 69 -22.06 14.09 -18.33
CA ALA A 69 -21.83 15.38 -18.96
C ALA A 69 -20.33 15.55 -19.26
N ALA A 70 -20.04 15.58 -20.56
CA ALA A 70 -18.95 16.28 -21.24
C ALA A 70 -17.51 16.15 -20.70
N THR A 71 -16.70 15.42 -21.44
CA THR A 71 -15.24 15.58 -21.49
C THR A 71 -14.89 16.94 -22.09
N GLU A 72 -14.39 17.87 -21.29
CA GLU A 72 -13.72 19.09 -21.77
C GLU A 72 -12.21 18.86 -21.83
N GLY A 73 -11.60 19.24 -22.96
CA GLY A 73 -10.17 19.10 -23.20
C GLY A 73 -9.34 20.20 -22.53
N HIS A 74 -8.06 19.90 -22.27
CA HIS A 74 -6.86 20.75 -22.11
C HIS A 74 -5.75 19.75 -21.68
N THR A 75 -4.59 19.57 -22.32
CA THR A 75 -3.47 20.48 -22.61
C THR A 75 -2.53 19.72 -23.56
N GLU A 76 -2.18 20.27 -24.71
CA GLU A 76 -0.89 20.94 -24.99
C GLU A 76 0.29 20.00 -25.29
N ALA A 77 1.07 20.45 -26.27
CA ALA A 77 2.11 19.78 -27.04
C ALA A 77 3.21 19.05 -26.27
N THR A 78 3.77 18.00 -26.90
CA THR A 78 5.22 17.85 -27.10
C THR A 78 5.47 16.85 -28.25
N THR A 79 6.05 17.34 -29.35
CA THR A 79 6.69 16.54 -30.42
C THR A 79 8.01 15.96 -29.88
N PRO A 80 8.50 14.81 -30.39
CA PRO A 80 9.65 14.94 -31.29
C PRO A 80 9.62 13.99 -32.50
N ALA A 81 10.51 14.33 -33.42
CA ALA A 81 10.63 13.89 -34.80
C ALA A 81 11.10 12.44 -34.99
N GLY A 82 10.90 11.94 -36.22
CA GLY A 82 11.52 10.71 -36.70
C GLY A 82 11.02 10.25 -38.07
N GLU A 83 11.23 11.05 -39.12
CA GLU A 83 11.28 10.55 -40.50
C GLU A 83 12.51 9.65 -40.66
N THR A 84 12.33 8.38 -41.03
CA THR A 84 13.30 7.66 -41.87
C THR A 84 12.62 6.54 -42.65
N LYS A 85 12.47 6.80 -43.95
CA LYS A 85 12.64 5.93 -45.13
C LYS A 85 12.29 4.45 -45.07
#